data_AF-A0A537P7V3-F1
#
_entry.id   AF-A0A537P7V3-F1
#
_cell.length_a   1.000
_cell.length_b   1.000
_cell.length_c   1.000
_cell.angle_alpha   90.00
_cell.angle_beta   90.00
_cell.angle_gamma   90.00
#
_symmetry.space_group_name_H-M   'P 1'
#
loop_
_entity.id
_entity.type
_entity.pdbx_description
1 polymer ?
#
loop_
_entity_poly.entity_id
_entity_poly.type
_entity_poly.pdbx_seq_one_letter_code
_entity_poly.pdbx_strand_id
1 'polypeptide(L)' 'MSAGYFDSEQLSALYKELDRECAELARECGYVSAAQRNEIAARLLEAARKNPPPRSPLSVIGPHGT' A
#
# COMPACT_ATOMS: atom_id res chain seq x y z
N MET A 1 11.56 15.67 12.21
CA MET A 1 10.51 14.94 11.48
C MET A 1 11.17 13.74 10.82
N SER A 2 10.94 12.52 11.31
CA SER A 2 11.37 11.33 10.57
C SER A 2 10.46 11.22 9.34
N ALA A 3 11.01 11.40 8.14
CA ALA A 3 10.36 10.91 6.94
C ALA A 3 10.25 9.39 7.13
N GLY A 4 9.08 8.91 7.53
CA GLY A 4 8.86 7.48 7.73
C GLY A 4 9.03 6.79 6.38
N TYR A 5 10.18 6.16 6.17
CA TYR A 5 10.43 5.37 4.98
C TYR A 5 9.61 4.08 5.09
N PHE A 6 8.69 3.88 4.15
CA PHE A 6 8.06 2.59 3.94
C PHE A 6 9.10 1.63 3.37
N ASP A 7 9.20 0.44 3.94
CA ASP A 7 9.97 -0.64 3.30
C ASP A 7 9.19 -1.22 2.11
N SER A 8 9.86 -2.07 1.32
CA SER A 8 9.29 -2.62 0.09
C SER A 8 8.03 -3.47 0.32
N GLU A 9 7.90 -4.13 1.47
CA GLU A 9 6.71 -4.91 1.81
C GLU A 9 5.55 -3.99 2.19
N GLN A 10 5.81 -2.96 2.99
CA GLN A 10 4.83 -1.93 3.33
C GLN A 10 4.33 -1.22 2.07
N LEU A 11 5.22 -0.89 1.13
CA LEU A 11 4.83 -0.33 -0.17
C LEU A 11 4.00 -1.34 -0.99
N SER A 12 4.39 -2.61 -1.03
CA SER A 12 3.61 -3.64 -1.74
C SER A 12 2.20 -3.80 -1.17
N ALA A 13 2.05 -3.76 0.15
CA ALA A 13 0.76 -3.81 0.82
C ALA A 13 -0.11 -2.60 0.43
N LEU A 14 0.46 -1.40 0.44
CA LEU A 14 -0.23 -0.17 0.04
C LEU A 14 -0.67 -0.19 -1.43
N TYR A 15 0.16 -0.71 -2.34
CA TYR A 15 -0.22 -0.85 -3.74
C TYR A 15 -1.36 -1.86 -3.94
N LYS A 16 -1.35 -2.99 -3.21
CA LYS A 16 -2.46 -3.97 -3.26
C LYS A 16 -3.76 -3.36 -2.76
N GLU A 17 -3.70 -2.55 -1.71
CA GLU A 17 -4.86 -1.86 -1.15
C GLU A 17 -5.38 -0.78 -2.12
N LEU A 18 -4.48 -0.01 -2.74
CA LEU A 18 -4.83 0.96 -3.78
C LEU A 18 -5.54 0.30 -4.97
N ASP A 19 -5.02 -0.81 -5.47
CA ASP A 19 -5.63 -1.52 -6.60
C ASP A 19 -7.00 -2.11 -6.23
N ARG A 20 -7.17 -2.57 -4.98
CA ARG A 20 -8.45 -3.04 -4.46
C ARG A 20 -9.48 -1.90 -4.40
N GLU A 21 -9.14 -0.77 -3.79
CA GLU A 21 -10.05 0.38 -3.69
C GLU A 21 -10.40 0.95 -5.08
N CYS A 22 -9.42 1.01 -6.00
CA CYS A 22 -9.69 1.40 -7.38
C CYS A 22 -10.61 0.41 -8.08
N ALA A 23 -10.47 -0.90 -7.85
CA ALA A 23 -11.36 -1.90 -8.42
C ALA A 23 -12.78 -1.80 -7.83
N GLU A 24 -12.92 -1.56 -6.53
CA GLU A 24 -14.21 -1.33 -5.88
C GLU A 24 -14.89 -0.07 -6.43
N LEU A 25 -14.16 1.05 -6.53
CA LEU A 25 -14.68 2.28 -7.13
C LEU A 25 -15.03 2.12 -8.61
N ALA A 26 -14.25 1.36 -9.38
CA ALA A 26 -14.55 1.05 -10.77
C ALA A 26 -15.81 0.19 -10.92
N ARG A 27 -16.12 -0.67 -9.94
CA ARG A 27 -17.37 -1.45 -9.95
C ARG A 27 -18.61 -0.57 -9.71
N GLU A 28 -18.47 0.49 -8.92
CA GLU A 28 -19.56 1.42 -8.62
C GLU A 28 -19.73 2.50 -9.70
N CYS A 29 -18.63 3.04 -10.22
CA CYS A 29 -18.61 4.20 -11.11
C CYS A 29 -18.22 3.87 -12.57
N GLY A 30 -17.83 2.62 -12.87
CA GLY A 30 -17.40 2.15 -14.18
C GLY A 30 -15.93 2.44 -14.51
N TYR A 31 -15.50 3.71 -14.40
CA TYR A 31 -14.13 4.13 -14.71
C TYR A 31 -13.52 4.93 -13.57
N VAL A 32 -12.25 4.64 -13.26
CA VAL A 32 -11.45 5.39 -12.29
C VAL A 32 -10.43 6.23 -13.05
N SER A 33 -10.57 7.54 -12.95
CA SER A 33 -9.61 8.49 -13.51
C SER A 33 -8.29 8.50 -12.74
N ALA A 34 -7.22 8.99 -13.39
CA ALA A 34 -5.93 9.18 -12.73
C ALA A 34 -6.03 10.09 -11.49
N ALA A 35 -6.91 11.11 -11.53
CA ALA A 35 -7.14 12.00 -10.39
C ALA A 35 -7.73 11.23 -9.19
N GLN A 36 -8.74 10.39 -9.43
CA GLN A 36 -9.36 9.56 -8.38
C GLN A 36 -8.36 8.54 -7.82
N ARG A 37 -7.58 7.90 -8.69
CA ARG A 37 -6.51 6.98 -8.24
C ARG A 37 -5.49 7.68 -7.35
N ASN A 38 -5.09 8.90 -7.71
CA ASN A 38 -4.15 9.70 -6.90
C ASN A 38 -4.76 10.11 -5.56
N GLU A 39 -6.05 10.42 -5.53
CA GLU A 39 -6.76 10.76 -4.28
C GLU A 39 -6.81 9.56 -3.34
N ILE A 40 -7.14 8.37 -3.84
CA ILE A 40 -7.12 7.12 -3.06
C ILE A 40 -5.71 6.85 -2.54
N ALA A 41 -4.69 6.95 -3.40
CA ALA A 41 -3.30 6.74 -3.01
C ALA A 41 -2.85 7.72 -1.91
N ALA A 42 -3.24 8.99 -2.00
CA ALA A 42 -2.93 9.98 -0.97
C ALA A 42 -3.58 9.63 0.37
N ARG A 43 -4.86 9.24 0.38
CA ARG A 43 -5.57 8.81 1.60
C ARG A 43 -4.92 7.59 2.24
N LEU A 44 -4.54 6.60 1.43
CA LEU A 44 -3.85 5.39 1.90
C LEU A 44 -2.48 5.72 2.51
N LEU A 45 -1.70 6.59 1.87
CA LEU A 45 -0.39 7.03 2.41
C LEU A 45 -0.54 7.82 3.72
N GLU A 46 -1.55 8.68 3.84
CA GLU A 46 -1.84 9.40 5.08
C GLU A 46 -2.28 8.45 6.20
N ALA A 47 -3.13 7.48 5.90
CA ALA A 47 -3.56 6.45 6.83
C ALA A 47 -2.36 5.61 7.30
N ALA A 48 -1.51 5.17 6.37
CA ALA A 48 -0.30 4.41 6.65
C ALA A 48 0.74 5.21 7.44
N ARG A 49 0.77 6.53 7.29
CA ARG A 49 1.64 7.39 8.10
C ARG A 49 1.16 7.47 9.55
N LYS A 50 -0.16 7.42 9.78
CA LYS A 50 -0.76 7.40 11.14
C LYS A 50 -0.66 6.02 11.78
N ASN A 51 -0.87 4.97 10.99
CA ASN A 51 -0.81 3.57 11.38
C ASN A 51 -0.01 2.78 10.35
N PRO A 52 1.31 2.64 10.54
CA PRO A 52 2.16 1.95 9.56
C PRO A 52 1.72 0.49 9.41
N PRO A 53 1.62 -0.03 8.17
CA PRO A 53 1.33 -1.44 7.96
C PRO A 53 2.37 -2.29 8.70
N PRO A 54 1.94 -3.40 9.34
CA PRO A 54 2.82 -4.21 10.15
C PRO A 54 3.99 -4.68 9.30
N ARG A 55 5.21 -4.45 9.81
CA ARG A 55 6.39 -5.10 9.23
C ARG A 55 6.25 -6.59 9.46
N SER A 56 6.19 -7.38 8.40
CA SER A 56 6.42 -8.81 8.58
C SER A 56 7.85 -8.98 9.11
N PRO A 57 8.09 -9.89 10.06
CA PRO A 57 9.45 -10.22 10.44
C PRO A 57 10.15 -10.69 9.16
N LEU A 58 11.23 -9.99 8.79
CA LEU A 58 12.10 -10.39 7.68
C LEU A 58 12.44 -11.87 7.89
N SER A 59 11.87 -12.75 7.07
CA SER A 59 12.38 -14.12 7.00
C SER A 59 13.79 -14.01 6.47
N VAL A 60 14.77 -14.15 7.36
CA VAL A 60 16.15 -14.36 7.00
C VAL A 60 16.17 -15.67 6.24
N ILE A 61 16.11 -15.60 4.91
CA ILE A 61 16.46 -16.73 4.06
C ILE A 61 17.97 -16.87 4.22
N GLY A 62 18.39 -17.68 5.20
CA GLY A 62 19.78 -18.13 5.27
C GLY A 62 20.14 -18.87 3.98
N PRO A 63 21.44 -19.02 3.64
CA PRO A 63 21.88 -19.70 2.41
C PRO A 63 21.50 -21.19 2.33
N HIS A 64 20.84 -21.73 3.35
CA HIS A 64 20.27 -23.07 3.37
C HIS A 64 18.76 -22.91 3.55
N GLY A 65 18.01 -23.11 2.47
CA GLY A 65 16.56 -23.19 2.53
C GLY A 65 16.12 -24.36 3.43
N THR A 66 15.02 -24.10 4.15
CA THR A 66 14.28 -24.90 5.16
C THR A 66 14.86 -24.92 6.57
#